data_AF-A0A1X0K0E5-F1
#
_entry.id   AF-A0A1X0K0E5-F1
#
_cell.length_a   1.000
_cell.length_b   1.000
_cell.length_c   1.000
_cell.angle_alpha   90.00
_cell.angle_beta   90.00
_cell.angle_gamma   90.00
#
_symmetry.space_group_name_H-M   'P 1'
#
loop_
_entity.id
_entity.type
_entity.pdbx_description
1 polymer ?
#
loop_
_entity_poly.entity_id
_entity_poly.type
_entity_poly.pdbx_seq_one_letter_code
_entity_poly.pdbx_strand_id
1 'polypeptide(L)'
;MSVYDGIFAHMFDGLSDFGLIEEMGEASRQESRCIARRLAAVAELFARRTSELAELDWAVIDNCAAVAADVSAAQNISHARAIGQVQLACALAYRLPAVAKVFATGEIDMRMVAMIINRTTNVEDDVLPALDEAIAHRAPRWMKLSEPKLKDRVDQWVADFDPAGVRIPPLAKDNRYVEAQSSDPGMAWLSGHLYATAAAALIARLDALGATVCAHDPRTAGRRRADACGPLGGGKPLWNASVGAKTAPQPQHWPPRKPQRPR
;
A
#
# COMPACT_ATOMS: atom_id res chain seq x y z
N MET A 1 -36.61 20.60 4.07
CA MET A 1 -35.61 21.45 3.38
C MET A 1 -34.54 20.51 2.88
N SER A 2 -34.43 20.31 1.57
CA SER A 2 -33.49 19.34 1.01
C SER A 2 -32.06 19.73 1.35
N VAL A 3 -31.24 18.77 1.79
CA VAL A 3 -29.83 19.00 2.16
C VAL A 3 -28.96 19.19 0.91
N TYR A 4 -29.51 18.91 -0.29
CA TYR A 4 -28.80 18.93 -1.56
C TYR A 4 -29.51 19.82 -2.59
N ASP A 5 -28.75 20.65 -3.31
CA ASP A 5 -29.18 21.24 -4.58
C ASP A 5 -28.88 20.25 -5.74
N GLY A 6 -29.74 20.21 -6.77
CA GLY A 6 -29.52 19.42 -7.98
C GLY A 6 -30.07 17.98 -7.97
N ILE A 7 -29.38 17.03 -8.61
CA ILE A 7 -29.89 15.66 -8.92
C ILE A 7 -30.35 14.88 -7.67
N PHE A 8 -29.78 15.17 -6.50
CA PHE A 8 -30.15 14.51 -5.24
C PHE A 8 -31.28 15.22 -4.47
N ALA A 9 -31.72 16.40 -4.92
CA ALA A 9 -32.62 17.28 -4.17
C ALA A 9 -33.96 16.63 -3.83
N HIS A 10 -34.44 15.69 -4.65
CA HIS A 10 -35.73 15.00 -4.49
C HIS A 10 -35.60 13.48 -4.32
N MET A 11 -34.37 12.96 -4.23
CA MET A 11 -34.12 11.52 -4.23
C MET A 11 -34.75 10.81 -3.02
N PHE A 12 -34.88 11.52 -1.89
CA PHE A 12 -35.34 10.94 -0.62
C PHE A 12 -36.58 11.64 -0.03
N ASP A 13 -37.26 12.50 -0.79
CA ASP A 13 -38.40 13.32 -0.30
C ASP A 13 -39.58 12.49 0.23
N GLY A 14 -39.70 11.23 -0.21
CA GLY A 14 -40.73 10.29 0.24
C GLY A 14 -40.34 9.45 1.47
N LEU A 15 -39.11 9.56 1.97
CA LEU A 15 -38.63 8.76 3.09
C LEU A 15 -38.77 9.53 4.42
N SER A 16 -39.17 8.80 5.46
CA SER A 16 -39.06 9.28 6.84
C SER A 16 -37.61 9.21 7.32
N ASP A 17 -37.29 9.81 8.46
CA ASP A 17 -35.98 9.64 9.11
C ASP A 17 -35.61 8.16 9.32
N PHE A 18 -36.59 7.33 9.67
CA PHE A 18 -36.39 5.88 9.77
C PHE A 18 -36.13 5.25 8.39
N GLY A 19 -36.88 5.65 7.37
CA GLY A 19 -36.64 5.20 5.99
C GLY A 19 -35.27 5.60 5.46
N LEU A 20 -34.75 6.78 5.83
CA LEU A 20 -33.38 7.20 5.52
C LEU A 20 -32.34 6.29 6.19
N ILE A 21 -32.56 5.89 7.45
CA ILE A 21 -31.66 4.97 8.16
C ILE A 21 -31.65 3.58 7.49
N GLU A 22 -32.81 3.07 7.09
CA GLU A 22 -32.91 1.80 6.36
C GLU A 22 -32.22 1.89 4.99
N GLU A 23 -32.44 2.98 4.25
CA GLU A 23 -31.82 3.23 2.95
C GLU A 23 -30.29 3.28 3.07
N MET A 24 -29.75 4.01 4.07
CA MET A 24 -28.31 4.04 4.33
C MET A 24 -27.74 2.65 4.60
N GLY A 25 -28.45 1.84 5.40
CA GLY A 25 -28.04 0.47 5.72
C GLY A 25 -28.08 -0.44 4.49
N GLU A 26 -29.10 -0.31 3.65
CA GLU A 26 -29.25 -1.12 2.45
C GLU A 26 -28.26 -0.72 1.36
N ALA A 27 -28.03 0.57 1.13
CA ALA A 27 -27.02 1.06 0.20
C ALA A 27 -25.63 0.52 0.52
N SER A 28 -25.26 0.43 1.80
CA SER A 28 -23.99 -0.16 2.24
C SER A 28 -23.90 -1.68 1.93
N ARG A 29 -25.00 -2.43 2.10
CA ARG A 29 -25.06 -3.84 1.69
C ARG A 29 -24.96 -3.99 0.18
N GLN A 30 -25.66 -3.15 -0.58
CA GLN A 30 -25.63 -3.16 -2.04
C GLN A 30 -24.23 -2.86 -2.58
N GLU A 31 -23.50 -1.91 -2.00
CA GLU A 31 -22.11 -1.64 -2.34
C GLU A 31 -21.26 -2.91 -2.21
N SER A 32 -21.38 -3.61 -1.08
CA SER A 32 -20.65 -4.86 -0.82
C SER A 32 -21.01 -5.95 -1.83
N ARG A 33 -22.31 -6.12 -2.14
CA ARG A 33 -22.79 -7.07 -3.16
C ARG A 33 -22.25 -6.75 -4.56
N CYS A 34 -22.21 -5.46 -4.93
CA CYS A 34 -21.67 -5.01 -6.20
C CYS A 34 -20.16 -5.29 -6.31
N ILE A 35 -19.40 -5.07 -5.23
CA ILE A 35 -17.98 -5.43 -5.18
C ILE A 35 -17.79 -6.94 -5.31
N ALA A 36 -18.56 -7.74 -4.56
CA ALA A 36 -18.51 -9.19 -4.62
C ALA A 36 -18.77 -9.71 -6.04
N ARG A 37 -19.82 -9.19 -6.70
CA ARG A 37 -20.16 -9.53 -8.09
C ARG A 37 -19.04 -9.14 -9.06
N ARG A 38 -18.46 -7.95 -8.89
CA ARG A 38 -17.33 -7.50 -9.73
C ARG A 38 -16.13 -8.43 -9.57
N LEU A 39 -15.76 -8.79 -8.34
CA LEU A 39 -14.63 -9.71 -8.10
C LEU A 39 -14.91 -11.12 -8.61
N ALA A 40 -16.14 -11.62 -8.49
CA ALA A 40 -16.53 -12.91 -9.07
C ALA A 40 -16.38 -12.92 -10.60
N ALA A 41 -16.76 -11.83 -11.28
CA ALA A 41 -16.56 -11.69 -12.73
C ALA A 41 -15.06 -11.66 -13.11
N VAL A 42 -14.22 -11.02 -12.29
CA VAL A 42 -12.76 -11.02 -12.48
C VAL A 42 -12.18 -12.43 -12.32
N ALA A 43 -12.62 -13.18 -11.30
CA ALA A 43 -12.17 -14.56 -11.08
C ALA A 43 -12.57 -15.50 -12.22
N GLU A 44 -13.80 -15.37 -12.72
CA GLU A 44 -14.28 -16.12 -13.89
C GLU A 44 -13.46 -15.79 -15.14
N LEU A 45 -13.16 -14.51 -15.39
CA LEU A 45 -12.29 -14.11 -16.49
C LEU A 45 -10.88 -14.70 -16.34
N PHE A 46 -10.35 -14.71 -15.12
CA PHE A 46 -9.06 -15.33 -14.82
C PHE A 46 -9.05 -16.83 -15.11
N ALA A 47 -10.10 -17.56 -14.72
CA ALA A 47 -10.25 -18.99 -15.01
C ALA A 47 -10.23 -19.26 -16.53
N ARG A 48 -11.00 -18.48 -17.30
CA ARG A 48 -11.06 -18.62 -18.76
C ARG A 48 -9.72 -18.32 -19.43
N ARG A 49 -9.08 -17.20 -19.06
CA ARG A 49 -7.75 -16.82 -19.59
C ARG A 49 -6.69 -17.85 -19.26
N THR A 50 -6.71 -18.40 -18.05
CA THR A 50 -5.78 -19.45 -17.64
C THR A 50 -5.93 -20.69 -18.50
N SER A 51 -7.17 -21.12 -18.78
CA SER A 51 -7.43 -22.24 -19.69
C SER A 51 -7.02 -21.93 -21.12
N GLU A 52 -7.34 -20.75 -21.65
CA GLU A 52 -7.00 -20.34 -23.03
C GLU A 52 -5.48 -20.28 -23.25
N LEU A 53 -4.75 -19.71 -22.30
CA LEU A 53 -3.29 -19.55 -22.40
C LEU A 53 -2.54 -20.86 -22.16
N ALA A 54 -3.09 -21.78 -21.36
CA ALA A 54 -2.51 -23.11 -21.16
C ALA A 54 -2.45 -23.95 -22.46
N GLU A 55 -3.34 -23.69 -23.42
CA GLU A 55 -3.36 -24.36 -24.73
C GLU A 55 -2.35 -23.76 -25.74
N LEU A 56 -1.63 -22.69 -25.38
CA LEU A 56 -0.69 -22.00 -26.26
C LEU A 56 0.76 -22.25 -25.81
N ASP A 57 1.48 -23.06 -26.57
CA ASP A 57 2.90 -23.41 -26.30
C ASP A 57 3.86 -22.20 -26.22
N TRP A 58 3.46 -21.04 -26.74
CA TRP A 58 4.28 -19.82 -26.79
C TRP A 58 3.85 -18.75 -25.78
N ALA A 59 2.81 -18.98 -24.96
CA ALA A 59 2.37 -17.99 -23.98
C ALA A 59 3.39 -17.84 -22.85
N VAL A 60 4.11 -16.72 -22.83
CA VAL A 60 5.10 -16.36 -21.78
C VAL A 60 4.54 -15.33 -20.77
N ILE A 61 3.30 -14.88 -20.95
CA ILE A 61 2.68 -13.85 -20.11
C ILE A 61 2.01 -14.51 -18.90
N ASP A 62 2.25 -13.95 -17.71
CA ASP A 62 1.51 -14.33 -16.50
C ASP A 62 0.01 -14.06 -16.68
N ASN A 63 -0.82 -15.09 -16.46
CA ASN A 63 -2.29 -15.02 -16.54
C ASN A 63 -2.85 -13.85 -15.73
N CYS A 64 -2.24 -13.53 -14.58
CA CYS A 64 -2.63 -12.39 -13.76
C CYS A 64 -2.41 -11.06 -14.49
N ALA A 65 -1.27 -10.88 -15.16
CA ALA A 65 -0.94 -9.67 -15.91
C ALA A 65 -1.87 -9.46 -17.11
N ALA A 66 -2.24 -10.54 -17.81
CA ALA A 66 -3.18 -10.50 -18.93
C ALA A 66 -4.58 -10.07 -18.48
N VAL A 67 -5.12 -10.70 -17.44
CA VAL A 67 -6.45 -10.36 -16.88
C VAL A 67 -6.43 -8.95 -16.29
N ALA A 68 -5.33 -8.54 -15.65
CA ALA A 68 -5.18 -7.19 -15.12
C ALA A 68 -5.21 -6.12 -16.22
N ALA A 69 -4.71 -6.41 -17.43
CA ALA A 69 -4.83 -5.50 -18.56
C ALA A 69 -6.30 -5.31 -18.99
N ASP A 70 -7.05 -6.41 -19.11
CA ASP A 70 -8.50 -6.37 -19.42
C ASP A 70 -9.28 -5.59 -18.34
N VAL A 71 -8.99 -5.84 -17.06
CA VAL A 71 -9.61 -5.14 -15.92
C VAL A 71 -9.25 -3.65 -15.88
N SER A 72 -7.99 -3.31 -16.14
CA SER A 72 -7.49 -1.94 -16.18
C SER A 72 -8.22 -1.12 -17.24
N ALA A 73 -8.36 -1.68 -18.45
CA ALA A 73 -9.10 -1.06 -19.55
C ALA A 73 -10.60 -0.92 -19.22
N ALA A 74 -11.25 -1.97 -18.70
CA ALA A 74 -12.69 -1.96 -18.44
C ALA A 74 -13.11 -1.01 -17.32
N GLN A 75 -12.26 -0.80 -16.31
CA GLN A 75 -12.59 0.02 -15.13
C GLN A 75 -11.89 1.39 -15.11
N ASN A 76 -11.09 1.71 -16.13
CA ASN A 76 -10.29 2.94 -16.21
C ASN A 76 -9.42 3.15 -14.95
N ILE A 77 -8.68 2.12 -14.55
CA ILE A 77 -7.76 2.13 -13.39
C ILE A 77 -6.34 1.74 -13.83
N SER A 78 -5.32 2.09 -13.04
CA SER A 78 -3.95 1.66 -13.32
C SER A 78 -3.80 0.14 -13.31
N HIS A 79 -2.87 -0.38 -14.12
CA HIS A 79 -2.58 -1.81 -14.21
C HIS A 79 -2.22 -2.41 -12.84
N ALA A 80 -1.43 -1.70 -12.02
CA ALA A 80 -1.11 -2.12 -10.65
C ALA A 80 -2.36 -2.28 -9.75
N ARG A 81 -3.35 -1.38 -9.87
CA ARG A 81 -4.62 -1.50 -9.13
C ARG A 81 -5.44 -2.69 -9.65
N ALA A 82 -5.39 -2.96 -10.95
CA ALA A 82 -6.06 -4.10 -11.56
C ALA A 82 -5.45 -5.44 -11.09
N ILE A 83 -4.11 -5.55 -11.01
CA ILE A 83 -3.43 -6.72 -10.42
C ILE A 83 -3.97 -7.00 -9.02
N GLY A 84 -4.07 -5.98 -8.17
CA GLY A 84 -4.62 -6.13 -6.81
C GLY A 84 -6.05 -6.67 -6.82
N GLN A 85 -6.90 -6.24 -7.77
CA GLN A 85 -8.25 -6.80 -7.91
C GLN A 85 -8.24 -8.27 -8.34
N VAL A 86 -7.37 -8.65 -9.28
CA VAL A 86 -7.24 -10.04 -9.72
C VAL A 86 -6.79 -10.93 -8.55
N GLN A 87 -5.82 -10.49 -7.77
CA GLN A 87 -5.36 -11.21 -6.58
C GLN A 87 -6.48 -11.40 -5.54
N LEU A 88 -7.24 -10.35 -5.24
CA LEU A 88 -8.40 -10.43 -4.33
C LEU A 88 -9.48 -11.38 -4.87
N ALA A 89 -9.77 -11.30 -6.17
CA ALA A 89 -10.74 -12.17 -6.84
C ALA A 89 -10.34 -13.64 -6.77
N CYS A 90 -9.08 -13.96 -7.08
CA CYS A 90 -8.55 -15.32 -7.00
C CYS A 90 -8.50 -15.83 -5.55
N ALA A 91 -8.14 -14.99 -4.58
CA ALA A 91 -8.16 -15.38 -3.17
C ALA A 91 -9.57 -15.77 -2.72
N LEU A 92 -10.60 -14.99 -3.08
CA LEU A 92 -11.99 -15.33 -2.77
C LEU A 92 -12.49 -16.57 -3.51
N ALA A 93 -12.15 -16.71 -4.79
CA ALA A 93 -12.68 -17.80 -5.62
C ALA A 93 -12.06 -19.16 -5.29
N TYR A 94 -10.76 -19.20 -5.04
CA TYR A 94 -10.01 -20.45 -4.92
C TYR A 94 -9.60 -20.80 -3.49
N ARG A 95 -9.44 -19.80 -2.61
CA ARG A 95 -8.94 -20.00 -1.24
C ARG A 95 -9.99 -19.76 -0.16
N LEU A 96 -10.91 -18.83 -0.37
CA LEU A 96 -11.92 -18.42 0.63
C LEU A 96 -13.37 -18.39 0.08
N PRO A 97 -13.87 -19.48 -0.54
CA PRO A 97 -15.19 -19.49 -1.17
C PRO A 97 -16.37 -19.33 -0.20
N ALA A 98 -16.25 -19.75 1.05
CA ALA A 98 -17.29 -19.55 2.07
C ALA A 98 -17.39 -18.07 2.46
N VAL A 99 -16.26 -17.39 2.69
CA VAL A 99 -16.24 -15.94 2.89
C VAL A 99 -16.78 -15.19 1.66
N ALA A 100 -16.45 -15.64 0.45
CA ALA A 100 -16.99 -15.06 -0.78
C ALA A 100 -18.53 -15.12 -0.85
N LYS A 101 -19.13 -16.23 -0.41
CA LYS A 101 -20.60 -16.39 -0.35
C LYS A 101 -21.23 -15.40 0.63
N VAL A 102 -20.66 -15.23 1.81
CA VAL A 102 -21.15 -14.25 2.81
C VAL A 102 -20.95 -12.81 2.30
N PHE A 103 -19.84 -12.54 1.63
CA PHE A 103 -19.62 -11.24 1.01
C PHE A 103 -20.66 -10.91 -0.06
N ALA A 104 -21.06 -11.91 -0.86
CA ALA A 104 -22.11 -11.78 -1.87
C ALA A 104 -23.51 -11.51 -1.29
N THR A 105 -23.75 -11.75 0.01
CA THR A 105 -24.99 -11.32 0.68
C THR A 105 -24.93 -9.87 1.17
N GLY A 106 -23.76 -9.24 1.15
CA GLY A 106 -23.54 -7.89 1.67
C GLY A 106 -23.49 -7.81 3.20
N GLU A 107 -23.46 -8.93 3.92
CA GLU A 107 -23.35 -8.94 5.39
C GLU A 107 -21.97 -8.55 5.91
N ILE A 108 -20.94 -8.67 5.07
CA ILE A 108 -19.58 -8.20 5.34
C ILE A 108 -19.14 -7.21 4.26
N ASP A 109 -18.30 -6.25 4.63
CA ASP A 109 -17.77 -5.25 3.71
C ASP A 109 -16.41 -5.66 3.12
N MET A 110 -15.94 -4.89 2.13
CA MET A 110 -14.62 -5.11 1.52
C MET A 110 -13.46 -4.98 2.53
N ARG A 111 -13.63 -4.19 3.60
CA ARG A 111 -12.63 -4.03 4.67
C ARG A 111 -12.45 -5.32 5.45
N MET A 112 -13.55 -5.98 5.83
CA MET A 112 -13.56 -7.29 6.47
C MET A 112 -12.90 -8.35 5.57
N VAL A 113 -13.29 -8.38 4.30
CA VAL A 113 -12.76 -9.31 3.31
C VAL A 113 -11.26 -9.12 3.10
N ALA A 114 -10.80 -7.89 2.91
CA ALA A 114 -9.38 -7.58 2.73
C ALA A 114 -8.55 -8.00 3.94
N MET A 115 -9.08 -7.78 5.15
CA MET A 115 -8.43 -8.22 6.38
C MET A 115 -8.31 -9.75 6.41
N ILE A 116 -9.40 -10.48 6.17
CA ILE A 116 -9.38 -11.95 6.18
C ILE A 116 -8.35 -12.47 5.18
N ILE A 117 -8.40 -12.03 3.91
CA ILE A 117 -7.44 -12.43 2.87
C ILE A 117 -5.99 -12.18 3.31
N ASN A 118 -5.72 -10.99 3.88
CA ASN A 118 -4.37 -10.64 4.33
C ASN A 118 -3.86 -11.54 5.46
N ARG A 119 -4.75 -11.89 6.40
CA ARG A 119 -4.40 -12.68 7.58
C ARG A 119 -4.31 -14.17 7.29
N THR A 120 -5.01 -14.67 6.27
CA THR A 120 -4.99 -16.08 5.88
C THR A 120 -4.00 -16.42 4.76
N THR A 121 -3.20 -15.44 4.29
CA THR A 121 -2.26 -15.66 3.17
C THR A 121 -1.25 -16.80 3.44
N ASN A 122 -0.82 -16.95 4.69
CA ASN A 122 0.20 -17.92 5.12
C ASN A 122 -0.38 -19.25 5.62
N VAL A 123 -1.70 -19.41 5.60
CA VAL A 123 -2.35 -20.63 6.10
C VAL A 123 -2.14 -21.76 5.09
N GLU A 124 -1.85 -22.96 5.59
CA GLU A 124 -1.69 -24.17 4.78
C GLU A 124 -3.01 -24.58 4.08
N ASP A 125 -2.89 -25.11 2.87
CA ASP A 125 -4.04 -25.34 2.00
C ASP A 125 -4.94 -26.51 2.47
N ASP A 126 -4.44 -27.41 3.32
CA ASP A 126 -5.19 -28.54 3.88
C ASP A 126 -6.17 -28.12 4.99
N VAL A 127 -5.80 -27.13 5.79
CA VAL A 127 -6.62 -26.59 6.89
C VAL A 127 -7.46 -25.38 6.49
N LEU A 128 -7.08 -24.70 5.40
CA LEU A 128 -7.74 -23.48 4.95
C LEU A 128 -9.25 -23.62 4.68
N PRO A 129 -9.78 -24.70 4.06
CA PRO A 129 -11.22 -24.83 3.84
C PRO A 129 -12.03 -24.82 5.14
N ALA A 130 -11.54 -25.51 6.17
CA ALA A 130 -12.20 -25.55 7.47
C ALA A 130 -12.12 -24.18 8.19
N LEU A 131 -10.99 -23.48 8.06
CA LEU A 131 -10.83 -22.13 8.58
C LEU A 131 -11.76 -21.12 7.86
N ASP A 132 -11.86 -21.21 6.53
CA ASP A 132 -12.72 -20.36 5.69
C ASP A 132 -14.19 -20.48 6.12
N GLU A 133 -14.71 -21.70 6.27
CA GLU A 133 -16.08 -21.93 6.76
C GLU A 133 -16.29 -21.35 8.17
N ALA A 134 -15.34 -21.56 9.07
CA ALA A 134 -15.43 -21.10 10.44
C ALA A 134 -15.41 -19.56 10.55
N ILE A 135 -14.55 -18.91 9.76
CA ILE A 135 -14.49 -17.44 9.65
C ILE A 135 -15.78 -16.92 9.01
N ALA A 136 -16.22 -17.49 7.89
CA ALA A 136 -17.41 -17.06 7.15
C ALA A 136 -18.66 -17.04 8.06
N HIS A 137 -18.85 -18.08 8.87
CA HIS A 137 -19.97 -18.15 9.81
C HIS A 137 -19.97 -17.03 10.87
N ARG A 138 -18.80 -16.51 11.23
CA ARG A 138 -18.64 -15.54 12.33
C ARG A 138 -18.42 -14.11 11.87
N ALA A 139 -17.90 -13.91 10.66
CA ALA A 139 -17.50 -12.61 10.13
C ALA A 139 -18.59 -11.52 10.20
N PRO A 140 -19.89 -11.79 9.95
CA PRO A 140 -20.94 -10.79 10.10
C PRO A 140 -21.02 -10.19 11.52
N ARG A 141 -20.68 -10.98 12.55
CA ARG A 141 -20.69 -10.53 13.96
C ARG A 141 -19.50 -9.63 14.31
N TRP A 142 -18.51 -9.52 13.42
CA TRP A 142 -17.28 -8.76 13.66
C TRP A 142 -17.29 -7.36 13.02
N MET A 143 -18.35 -6.98 12.31
CA MET A 143 -18.44 -5.70 11.59
C MET A 143 -18.23 -4.47 12.48
N LYS A 144 -18.57 -4.56 13.77
CA LYS A 144 -18.38 -3.48 14.76
C LYS A 144 -16.97 -3.41 15.36
N LEU A 145 -16.08 -4.35 15.04
CA LEU A 145 -14.72 -4.36 15.55
C LEU A 145 -13.86 -3.31 14.83
N SER A 146 -13.04 -2.61 15.61
CA SER A 146 -11.96 -1.77 15.06
C SER A 146 -10.95 -2.63 14.32
N GLU A 147 -10.15 -2.01 13.46
CA GLU A 147 -9.15 -2.72 12.66
C GLU A 147 -8.16 -3.57 13.49
N PRO A 148 -7.58 -3.09 14.62
CA PRO A 148 -6.71 -3.92 15.45
C PRO A 148 -7.45 -5.11 16.07
N LYS A 149 -8.66 -4.88 16.61
CA LYS A 149 -9.47 -5.96 17.22
C LYS A 149 -9.91 -6.99 16.21
N LEU A 150 -10.21 -6.56 14.98
CA LEU A 150 -10.55 -7.47 13.89
C LEU A 150 -9.32 -8.31 13.50
N LYS A 151 -8.17 -7.67 13.33
CA LYS A 151 -6.91 -8.36 13.05
C LYS A 151 -6.62 -9.43 14.11
N ASP A 152 -6.63 -9.05 15.40
CA ASP A 152 -6.39 -9.98 16.51
C ASP A 152 -7.40 -11.13 16.51
N ARG A 153 -8.65 -10.82 16.19
CA ARG A 153 -9.70 -11.85 16.09
C ARG A 153 -9.41 -12.84 14.97
N VAL A 154 -9.06 -12.39 13.77
CA VAL A 154 -8.75 -13.30 12.66
C VAL A 154 -7.47 -14.09 12.97
N ASP A 155 -6.46 -13.45 13.56
CA ASP A 155 -5.22 -14.09 13.98
C ASP A 155 -5.45 -15.20 15.01
N GLN A 156 -6.39 -15.02 15.92
CA GLN A 156 -6.80 -16.08 16.85
C GLN A 156 -7.38 -17.30 16.12
N TRP A 157 -8.26 -17.09 15.14
CA TRP A 157 -8.82 -18.18 14.32
C TRP A 157 -7.74 -18.89 13.52
N VAL A 158 -6.81 -18.13 12.93
CA VAL A 158 -5.64 -18.70 12.26
C VAL A 158 -4.83 -19.54 13.26
N ALA A 159 -4.51 -19.03 14.44
CA ALA A 159 -3.73 -19.76 15.44
C ALA A 159 -4.39 -21.06 15.92
N ASP A 160 -5.73 -21.07 16.03
CA ASP A 160 -6.49 -22.24 16.48
C ASP A 160 -6.49 -23.37 15.44
N PHE A 161 -6.42 -23.04 14.14
CA PHE A 161 -6.44 -24.01 13.02
C PHE A 161 -5.03 -24.34 12.50
N ASP A 162 -4.20 -23.32 12.38
CA ASP A 162 -2.85 -23.36 11.84
C ASP A 162 -1.92 -22.45 12.66
N PRO A 163 -1.33 -22.97 13.75
CA PRO A 163 -0.35 -22.23 14.54
C PRO A 163 0.86 -21.74 13.74
N ALA A 164 1.24 -22.44 12.66
CA ALA A 164 2.37 -22.07 11.80
C ALA A 164 1.99 -20.97 10.80
N GLY A 165 0.73 -20.93 10.36
CA GLY A 165 0.14 -19.90 9.52
C GLY A 165 -0.02 -18.54 10.20
N VAL A 166 0.16 -18.46 11.52
CA VAL A 166 0.16 -17.20 12.25
C VAL A 166 1.29 -16.32 11.76
N ARG A 167 0.94 -15.21 11.11
CA ARG A 167 1.93 -14.24 10.66
C ARG A 167 2.53 -13.52 11.87
N ILE A 168 3.69 -13.99 12.32
CA ILE A 168 4.55 -13.33 13.28
C ILE A 168 5.26 -12.19 12.53
N PRO A 169 4.92 -10.91 12.77
CA PRO A 169 5.75 -9.83 12.25
C PRO A 169 7.15 -10.02 12.82
N PRO A 170 8.23 -9.86 12.03
CA PRO A 170 9.56 -9.74 12.60
C PRO A 170 9.48 -8.69 13.70
N LEU A 171 10.12 -8.93 14.86
CA LEU A 171 10.18 -7.91 15.92
C LEU A 171 10.59 -6.60 15.25
N ALA A 172 9.92 -5.46 15.53
CA ALA A 172 10.12 -4.22 14.78
C ALA A 172 11.60 -3.76 14.70
N LYS A 173 12.44 -4.23 15.62
CA LYS A 173 13.91 -4.09 15.62
C LYS A 173 14.62 -4.86 14.49
N ASP A 174 14.06 -5.92 13.96
CA ASP A 174 14.68 -6.77 12.94
C ASP A 174 14.28 -6.31 11.53
N ASN A 175 13.30 -5.40 11.43
CA ASN A 175 12.88 -4.76 10.18
C ASN A 175 13.53 -3.39 9.95
N ARG A 176 14.69 -3.12 10.57
CA ARG A 176 15.43 -1.87 10.37
C ARG A 176 16.27 -1.95 9.11
N TYR A 177 16.10 -1.00 8.21
CA TYR A 177 16.89 -0.91 6.99
C TYR A 177 17.01 0.55 6.55
N VAL A 178 18.01 0.83 5.72
CA VAL A 178 18.10 2.05 4.90
C VAL A 178 18.65 1.60 3.55
N GLU A 179 17.92 1.86 2.48
CA GLU A 179 18.30 1.45 1.13
C GLU A 179 18.03 2.57 0.13
N ALA A 180 18.85 2.60 -0.92
CA ALA A 180 18.68 3.48 -2.06
C ALA A 180 18.40 2.64 -3.31
N GLN A 181 17.33 2.94 -4.02
CA GLN A 181 16.97 2.33 -5.29
C GLN A 181 17.04 3.37 -6.39
N SER A 182 17.61 3.04 -7.55
CA SER A 182 17.65 3.96 -8.70
C SER A 182 16.23 4.32 -9.14
N SER A 183 15.98 5.60 -9.43
CA SER A 183 14.70 6.08 -9.97
C SER A 183 14.91 6.69 -11.36
N ASP A 184 14.66 7.98 -11.52
CA ASP A 184 14.88 8.71 -12.77
C ASP A 184 16.38 8.87 -13.07
N PRO A 185 16.78 9.19 -14.32
CA PRO A 185 18.18 9.45 -14.65
C PRO A 185 18.82 10.49 -13.71
N GLY A 186 19.82 10.07 -12.94
CA GLY A 186 20.53 10.90 -11.96
C GLY A 186 19.86 11.00 -10.59
N MET A 187 18.77 10.28 -10.35
CA MET A 187 18.02 10.29 -9.09
C MET A 187 17.95 8.89 -8.45
N ALA A 188 17.76 8.86 -7.13
CA ALA A 188 17.51 7.63 -6.39
C ALA A 188 16.42 7.86 -5.34
N TRP A 189 15.61 6.83 -5.12
CA TRP A 189 14.68 6.75 -4.00
C TRP A 189 15.41 6.21 -2.77
N LEU A 190 15.44 6.98 -1.69
CA LEU A 190 15.96 6.54 -0.39
C LEU A 190 14.79 6.16 0.51
N SER A 191 14.79 4.94 1.02
CA SER A 191 13.78 4.46 1.97
C SER A 191 14.44 3.81 3.18
N GLY A 192 13.71 3.76 4.29
CA GLY A 192 14.24 3.11 5.49
C GLY A 192 13.24 3.05 6.63
N HIS A 193 13.52 2.13 7.53
CA HIS A 193 12.79 1.93 8.77
C HIS A 193 13.80 1.99 9.93
N LEU A 194 13.62 2.97 10.81
CA LEU A 194 14.57 3.32 11.87
C LEU A 194 13.85 3.33 13.21
N TYR A 195 14.61 3.31 14.31
CA TYR A 195 14.05 3.69 15.60
C TYR A 195 13.53 5.13 15.52
N ALA A 196 12.38 5.41 16.15
CA ALA A 196 11.76 6.73 16.13
C ALA A 196 12.74 7.84 16.57
N THR A 197 13.56 7.57 17.59
CA THR A 197 14.59 8.48 18.07
C THR A 197 15.69 8.73 17.02
N ALA A 198 16.13 7.68 16.31
CA ALA A 198 17.12 7.78 15.25
C ALA A 198 16.59 8.52 14.01
N ALA A 199 15.33 8.27 13.62
CA ALA A 199 14.68 8.98 12.52
C ALA A 199 14.55 10.48 12.84
N ALA A 200 14.09 10.82 14.05
CA ALA A 200 13.97 12.22 14.50
C ALA A 200 15.34 12.92 14.50
N ALA A 201 16.38 12.26 15.01
CA ALA A 201 17.74 12.80 15.01
C ALA A 201 18.29 13.02 13.59
N LEU A 202 18.05 12.07 12.67
CA LEU A 202 18.46 12.19 11.27
C LEU A 202 17.78 13.38 10.58
N ILE A 203 16.46 13.53 10.74
CA ILE A 203 15.71 14.65 10.17
C ILE A 203 16.21 15.97 10.74
N ALA A 204 16.38 16.08 12.06
CA ALA A 204 16.90 17.29 12.70
C ALA A 204 18.29 17.66 12.17
N ARG A 205 19.17 16.68 11.94
CA ARG A 205 20.50 16.91 11.39
C ARG A 205 20.45 17.39 9.93
N LEU A 206 19.61 16.80 9.10
CA LEU A 206 19.42 17.23 7.71
C LEU A 206 18.81 18.64 7.64
N ASP A 207 17.88 18.96 8.54
CA ASP A 207 17.30 20.31 8.65
C ASP A 207 18.35 21.35 9.06
N ALA A 208 19.19 21.03 10.04
CA ALA A 208 20.29 21.90 10.44
C ALA A 208 21.29 22.15 9.30
N LEU A 209 21.61 21.12 8.51
CA LEU A 209 22.46 21.27 7.31
C LEU A 209 21.74 22.07 6.21
N GLY A 210 20.46 21.83 5.98
CA GLY A 210 19.65 22.58 5.02
C GLY A 210 19.43 24.05 5.43
N ALA A 211 19.66 24.40 6.70
CA ALA A 211 19.61 25.75 7.21
C ALA A 211 20.90 26.56 7.01
N THR A 212 22.04 25.91 6.66
CA THR A 212 23.31 26.61 6.42
C THR A 212 23.40 27.24 5.02
N VAL A 213 22.30 27.26 4.27
CA VAL A 213 22.23 27.89 2.95
C VAL A 213 22.13 29.42 3.07
N CYS A 214 22.25 30.13 1.95
CA CYS A 214 22.07 31.58 1.94
C CYS A 214 20.62 31.98 2.28
N ALA A 215 20.44 33.18 2.85
CA ALA A 215 19.15 33.67 3.32
C ALA A 215 18.06 33.75 2.23
N HIS A 216 18.45 33.84 0.95
CA HIS A 216 17.55 33.94 -0.20
C HIS A 216 17.58 32.69 -1.08
N ASP A 217 17.85 31.53 -0.51
CA ASP A 217 17.81 30.27 -1.26
C ASP A 217 16.38 29.98 -1.76
N PRO A 218 16.16 29.85 -3.09
CA PRO A 218 14.84 29.64 -3.65
C PRO A 218 14.28 28.22 -3.47
N ARG A 219 15.08 27.28 -2.94
CA ARG A 219 14.68 25.87 -2.78
C ARG A 219 13.75 25.67 -1.58
N THR A 220 12.75 24.80 -1.76
CA THR A 220 11.86 24.39 -0.66
C THR A 220 12.63 23.68 0.45
N ALA A 221 12.08 23.68 1.67
CA ALA A 221 12.70 22.96 2.80
C ALA A 221 12.93 21.47 2.49
N GLY A 222 11.98 20.83 1.79
CA GLY A 222 12.12 19.44 1.36
C GLY A 222 13.28 19.23 0.38
N ARG A 223 13.46 20.12 -0.61
CA ARG A 223 14.60 20.06 -1.55
C ARG A 223 15.93 20.29 -0.84
N ARG A 224 16.00 21.29 0.06
CA ARG A 224 17.21 21.54 0.88
C ARG A 224 17.58 20.34 1.75
N ARG A 225 16.60 19.64 2.31
CA ARG A 225 16.79 18.42 3.10
C ARG A 225 17.28 17.24 2.24
N ALA A 226 16.70 17.04 1.06
CA ALA A 226 17.12 15.99 0.13
C ALA A 226 18.56 16.23 -0.35
N ASP A 227 18.83 17.48 -0.71
CA ASP A 227 20.17 17.96 -1.05
C ASP A 227 21.13 17.62 0.11
N ALA A 228 20.81 18.01 1.36
CA ALA A 228 21.64 17.82 2.58
C ALA A 228 22.14 16.39 2.82
N CYS A 229 21.49 15.37 2.25
CA CYS A 229 21.94 13.97 2.32
C CYS A 229 23.36 13.77 1.78
N GLY A 230 23.77 14.50 0.73
CA GLY A 230 25.10 14.35 0.12
C GLY A 230 26.26 14.73 1.07
N PRO A 231 26.31 15.97 1.59
CA PRO A 231 27.30 16.41 2.56
C PRO A 231 27.23 15.64 3.89
N LEU A 232 26.04 15.22 4.32
CA LEU A 232 25.88 14.36 5.49
C LEU A 232 26.62 13.03 5.28
N GLY A 233 26.42 12.36 4.14
CA GLY A 233 27.11 11.11 3.79
C GLY A 233 28.61 11.28 3.53
N GLY A 234 29.03 12.45 3.05
CA GLY A 234 30.44 12.80 2.83
C GLY A 234 31.19 13.30 4.06
N GLY A 235 30.56 13.36 5.24
CA GLY A 235 31.19 13.84 6.49
C GLY A 235 31.57 15.33 6.48
N LYS A 236 31.01 16.12 5.55
CA LYS A 236 31.36 17.55 5.43
C LYS A 236 30.49 18.38 6.39
N PRO A 237 31.08 19.31 7.16
CA PRO A 237 30.34 20.08 8.14
C PRO A 237 29.42 21.16 7.52
N LEU A 238 29.56 21.46 6.23
CA LEU A 238 28.83 22.54 5.55
C LEU A 238 28.42 22.17 4.12
N TRP A 239 27.23 22.64 3.73
CA TRP A 239 26.71 22.61 2.37
C TRP A 239 27.47 23.60 1.48
N ASN A 240 28.17 23.14 0.44
CA ASN A 240 28.70 24.04 -0.58
C ASN A 240 27.53 24.52 -1.44
N ALA A 241 27.09 25.77 -1.25
CA ALA A 241 26.04 26.36 -2.04
C ALA A 241 26.47 26.39 -3.52
N SER A 242 25.85 25.55 -4.35
CA SER A 242 25.92 25.67 -5.80
C SER A 242 25.00 26.82 -6.24
N VAL A 243 25.46 28.05 -6.05
CA VAL A 243 24.90 29.23 -6.73
C VAL A 243 25.78 29.48 -7.95
N GLY A 244 25.16 29.50 -9.14
CA GLY A 244 25.83 29.76 -10.40
C GLY A 244 26.63 31.05 -10.33
N ALA A 245 27.95 30.94 -10.33
CA ALA A 245 28.85 32.07 -10.33
C ALA A 245 28.91 32.68 -11.74
N LYS A 246 28.20 33.79 -11.95
CA LYS A 246 28.76 34.88 -12.76
C LYS A 246 29.35 35.90 -11.78
N THR A 247 30.57 36.36 -12.12
CA THR A 247 31.41 37.42 -11.53
C THR A 247 32.29 37.12 -10.29
N ALA A 248 33.52 36.64 -10.58
CA ALA A 248 34.88 37.06 -10.12
C ALA A 248 35.32 36.93 -8.62
N PRO A 249 36.65 36.97 -8.29
CA PRO A 249 37.89 36.87 -9.10
C PRO A 249 38.80 35.66 -8.72
N GLN A 250 39.81 35.38 -9.55
CA GLN A 250 40.74 34.24 -9.41
C GLN A 250 41.61 34.30 -8.13
N PRO A 251 41.83 33.18 -7.42
CA PRO A 251 42.75 33.12 -6.31
C PRO A 251 44.21 33.01 -6.78
N GLN A 252 45.07 33.83 -6.17
CA GLN A 252 46.52 33.82 -6.33
C GLN A 252 47.11 32.46 -5.93
N HIS A 253 48.14 32.04 -6.68
CA HIS A 253 48.85 30.78 -6.47
C HIS A 253 49.44 30.66 -5.05
N TRP A 254 49.47 29.45 -4.51
CA TRP A 254 50.33 29.07 -3.38
C TRP A 254 50.98 27.71 -3.71
N PRO A 255 52.28 27.51 -3.42
CA PRO A 255 53.02 26.34 -3.94
C PRO A 255 52.69 25.04 -3.18
N PRO A 256 52.97 23.87 -3.77
CA PRO A 256 52.58 22.59 -3.19
C PRO A 256 53.44 22.23 -1.97
N ARG A 257 52.79 21.76 -0.89
CA ARG A 257 53.46 21.16 0.27
C ARG A 257 54.04 19.80 -0.10
N LYS A 258 55.31 19.57 0.26
CA LYS A 258 55.99 18.27 0.10
C LYS A 258 55.38 17.20 1.01
N PRO A 259 55.37 15.92 0.60
CA PRO A 259 54.82 14.83 1.41
C PRO A 259 55.81 14.43 2.52
N GLN A 260 55.32 14.33 3.76
CA GLN A 260 56.04 13.69 4.86
C GLN A 260 55.83 12.18 4.78
N ARG A 261 56.94 11.42 4.76
CA ARG A 261 56.97 9.95 4.82
C ARG A 261 56.72 9.44 6.24
N PRO A 262 56.27 8.19 6.40
CA PRO A 262 55.72 7.69 7.65
C PRO A 262 56.77 7.11 8.59
N ARG A 263 56.50 7.20 9.89
CA ARG A 263 56.64 6.13 10.89
C ARG A 263 55.50 6.25 11.89
#